data_AF-A0A3M0Z871-F1
#
_entry.id   AF-A0A3M0Z871-F1
#
_cell.length_a   1.000
_cell.length_b   1.000
_cell.length_c   1.000
_cell.angle_alpha   90.00
_cell.angle_beta   90.00
_cell.angle_gamma   90.00
#
_symmetry.space_group_name_H-M   'P 1'
#
loop_
_entity.id
_entity.type
_entity.pdbx_description
1 polymer ?
#
loop_
_entity_poly.entity_id
_entity_poly.type
_entity_poly.pdbx_seq_one_letter_code
_entity_poly.pdbx_strand_id
1 'polypeptide(L)'
;YSLIAKELNLTPARYRQVLRAALLPERLREPLECGTHEAVPALVVYGVAFHENGQWIWIERTWYRPEYGEFCHELERHGNGTPARAMFRETEANKSKDHR
;
A
#
# COMPACT_ATOMS: atom_id res chain seq x y z
N TYR A 1 11.22 -0.81 0.75
CA TYR A 1 12.18 -0.50 1.82
C TYR A 1 12.86 0.81 1.47
N SER A 2 12.64 1.88 2.24
CA SER A 2 13.26 3.18 1.94
C SER A 2 14.78 3.11 2.16
N LEU A 3 15.55 3.77 1.28
CA LEU A 3 17.00 3.86 1.37
C LEU A 3 17.45 4.38 2.76
N ILE A 4 16.70 5.34 3.29
CA ILE A 4 16.94 6.00 4.58
C ILE A 4 16.86 5.02 5.77
N ALA A 5 15.89 4.11 5.79
CA ALA A 5 15.78 3.13 6.86
C ALA A 5 16.95 2.13 6.85
N LYS A 6 17.46 1.81 5.66
CA LYS A 6 18.63 0.95 5.48
C LYS A 6 19.92 1.65 5.94
N GLU A 7 20.10 2.91 5.60
CA GLU A 7 21.27 3.71 6.01
C GLU A 7 21.32 3.95 7.52
N LEU A 8 20.17 4.13 8.17
CA LEU A 8 20.06 4.32 9.61
C LEU A 8 19.99 3.00 10.40
N ASN A 9 20.12 1.85 9.73
CA ASN A 9 19.96 0.52 10.31
C ASN A 9 18.65 0.33 11.10
N LEU A 10 17.58 1.00 10.66
CA LEU A 10 16.26 0.96 11.26
C LEU A 10 15.43 -0.12 10.55
N THR A 11 15.54 -1.36 11.03
CA THR A 11 14.71 -2.46 10.54
C THR A 11 13.30 -2.35 11.13
N PRO A 12 12.23 -2.32 10.31
CA PRO A 12 10.87 -2.34 10.81
C PRO A 12 10.56 -3.68 11.47
N ALA A 13 10.15 -3.63 12.73
CA ALA A 13 9.70 -4.81 13.47
C ALA A 13 8.19 -5.03 13.34
N ARG A 14 7.43 -3.94 13.20
CA ARG A 14 5.97 -3.98 13.08
C ARG A 14 5.50 -2.94 12.08
N TYR A 15 4.44 -3.27 11.36
CA TYR A 15 3.83 -2.38 10.39
C TYR A 15 2.31 -2.39 10.55
N ARG A 16 1.70 -1.21 10.70
CA ARG A 16 0.25 -1.03 10.82
C ARG A 16 -0.27 -0.35 9.56
N GLN A 17 -1.33 -0.88 8.99
CA GLN A 17 -1.99 -0.28 7.83
C GLN A 17 -3.50 -0.13 8.02
N VAL A 18 -4.06 0.90 7.39
CA VAL A 18 -5.50 1.13 7.27
C VAL A 18 -5.83 1.33 5.81
N LEU A 19 -6.68 0.46 5.28
CA LEU A 19 -7.16 0.48 3.90
C LEU A 19 -8.53 1.18 3.88
N ARG A 20 -8.75 2.09 2.93
CA ARG A 20 -10.06 2.74 2.73
C ARG A 20 -10.36 2.89 1.23
N ALA A 21 -11.60 2.59 0.85
CA ALA A 21 -12.11 3.02 -0.45
C ALA A 21 -12.24 4.55 -0.46
N ALA A 22 -11.83 5.18 -1.56
CA ALA A 22 -11.82 6.62 -1.74
C ALA A 22 -11.97 7.00 -3.22
N LEU A 23 -12.06 8.29 -3.49
CA LEU A 23 -11.92 8.85 -4.84
C LEU A 23 -10.50 9.38 -5.02
N LEU A 24 -9.92 9.15 -6.19
CA LEU A 24 -8.59 9.63 -6.53
C LEU A 24 -8.59 11.16 -6.61
N PRO A 25 -7.72 11.84 -5.82
CA PRO A 25 -7.59 13.29 -5.89
C PRO A 25 -7.20 13.75 -7.30
N GLU A 26 -7.75 14.86 -7.75
CA GLU A 26 -7.48 15.42 -9.09
C GLU A 26 -5.98 15.56 -9.38
N ARG A 27 -5.22 16.06 -8.40
CA ARG A 27 -3.76 16.21 -8.49
C ARG A 27 -2.98 14.90 -8.73
N LEU A 28 -3.61 13.76 -8.49
CA LEU A 28 -3.03 12.43 -8.71
C LEU A 28 -3.58 11.74 -9.96
N ARG A 29 -4.58 12.33 -10.65
CA ARG A 29 -5.16 11.73 -11.85
C ARG A 29 -4.18 11.74 -13.03
N GLU A 30 -3.56 12.89 -13.29
CA GLU A 30 -2.60 13.03 -14.39
C GLU A 30 -1.35 12.15 -14.21
N PRO A 31 -0.67 12.11 -13.04
CA PRO A 31 0.46 11.20 -12.82
C PRO A 31 0.10 9.71 -12.89
N LEU A 32 -1.18 9.36 -12.72
CA LEU A 32 -1.67 7.99 -12.78
C LEU A 32 -2.40 7.70 -14.10
N GLU A 33 -2.23 8.56 -15.11
CA GLU A 33 -2.82 8.41 -16.45
C GLU A 33 -4.34 8.14 -16.39
N CYS A 34 -5.00 8.83 -15.47
CA CYS A 34 -6.44 8.80 -15.32
C CYS A 34 -7.06 9.98 -16.08
N GLY A 35 -8.15 9.74 -16.79
CA GLY A 35 -8.95 10.82 -17.39
C GLY A 35 -9.33 11.86 -16.34
N THR A 36 -9.35 13.14 -16.74
CA THR A 36 -9.53 14.28 -15.83
C THR A 36 -11.00 14.53 -15.46
N HIS A 37 -11.95 13.97 -16.21
CA HIS A 37 -13.35 14.38 -16.18
C HIS A 37 -14.29 13.48 -15.35
N GLU A 38 -13.82 12.33 -14.88
CA GLU A 38 -14.65 11.39 -14.11
C GLU A 38 -14.07 11.13 -12.71
N ALA A 39 -14.95 10.85 -11.75
CA ALA A 39 -14.56 10.43 -10.42
C ALA A 39 -13.92 9.04 -10.49
N VAL A 40 -12.61 8.96 -10.24
CA VAL A 40 -11.87 7.68 -10.35
C VAL A 40 -11.84 6.98 -8.99
N PRO A 41 -12.39 5.76 -8.87
CA PRO A 41 -12.29 4.97 -7.65
C PRO A 41 -10.83 4.65 -7.32
N ALA A 42 -10.49 4.75 -6.05
CA ALA A 42 -9.16 4.42 -5.56
C ALA A 42 -9.23 3.69 -4.22
N LEU A 43 -8.20 2.90 -3.94
CA LEU A 43 -7.92 2.43 -2.61
C LEU A 43 -6.79 3.28 -2.03
N VAL A 44 -7.04 3.90 -0.87
CA VAL A 44 -5.99 4.60 -0.12
C VAL A 44 -5.52 3.74 1.03
N VAL A 45 -4.20 3.60 1.16
CA VAL A 45 -3.55 2.85 2.24
C VAL A 45 -2.73 3.82 3.07
N TYR A 46 -3.04 3.86 4.37
CA TYR A 46 -2.27 4.59 5.37
C TYR A 46 -1.41 3.60 6.13
N GLY A 47 -0.09 3.74 6.03
CA GLY A 47 0.89 2.84 6.64
C GLY A 47 1.74 3.52 7.70
N VAL A 48 2.07 2.80 8.78
CA VAL A 48 3.03 3.24 9.79
C VAL A 48 3.97 2.08 10.12
N ALA A 49 5.26 2.30 9.98
CA ALA A 49 6.31 1.36 10.35
C ALA A 49 6.86 1.70 11.74
N PHE A 50 7.11 0.67 12.56
CA PHE A 50 7.66 0.78 13.91
C PHE A 50 8.95 -0.04 14.04
N HIS A 51 9.90 0.50 14.79
CA HIS A 51 11.09 -0.19 15.27
C HIS A 51 10.75 -1.11 16.46
N GLU A 52 11.64 -2.04 16.83
CA GLU A 52 11.43 -2.99 17.94
C GLU A 52 11.15 -2.30 19.28
N ASN A 53 11.77 -1.14 19.50
CA ASN A 53 11.56 -0.32 20.70
C ASN A 53 10.22 0.46 20.71
N GLY A 54 9.37 0.28 19.69
CA GLY A 54 8.06 0.93 19.55
C GLY A 54 8.09 2.32 18.91
N GLN A 55 9.26 2.87 18.58
CA GLN A 55 9.36 4.15 17.87
C GLN A 55 8.87 4.03 16.42
N TRP A 56 8.13 5.03 15.94
CA TRP A 56 7.75 5.08 14.53
C TRP A 56 8.96 5.46 13.66
N ILE A 57 9.16 4.74 12.56
CA ILE A 57 10.27 4.95 11.61
C ILE A 57 9.80 5.82 10.45
N TRP A 58 8.64 5.50 9.86
CA TRP A 58 8.03 6.31 8.81
C TRP A 58 6.50 6.13 8.75
N ILE A 59 5.87 7.07 8.06
CA ILE A 59 4.44 7.08 7.75
C ILE A 59 4.29 7.23 6.25
N GLU A 60 3.37 6.48 5.65
CA GLU A 60 3.09 6.56 4.22
C GLU A 60 1.59 6.64 3.95
N ARG A 61 1.27 7.29 2.83
CA ARG A 61 -0.07 7.34 2.25
C ARG A 61 0.05 7.01 0.78
N THR A 62 -0.43 5.83 0.41
CA THR A 62 -0.31 5.32 -0.96
C THR A 62 -1.69 5.18 -1.58
N TRP A 63 -1.80 5.54 -2.86
CA TRP A 63 -3.03 5.46 -3.63
C TRP A 63 -2.88 4.39 -4.71
N TYR A 64 -3.85 3.50 -4.79
CA TYR A 64 -3.89 2.41 -5.75
C TYR A 64 -5.14 2.55 -6.63
N ARG A 65 -4.97 2.32 -7.93
CA ARG A 65 -6.10 2.13 -8.84
C ARG A 65 -6.56 0.68 -8.74
N PRO A 66 -7.85 0.41 -8.45
CA PRO A 66 -8.36 -0.95 -8.28
C PRO A 66 -8.24 -1.80 -9.54
N GLU A 67 -8.16 -1.20 -10.72
CA GLU A 67 -7.97 -1.91 -11.99
C GLU A 67 -6.59 -2.58 -12.12
N TYR A 68 -5.58 -2.08 -11.40
CA TYR A 68 -4.21 -2.59 -11.48
C TYR A 68 -3.95 -3.75 -10.51
N GLY A 69 -4.82 -3.96 -9.53
CA GLY A 69 -4.62 -5.01 -8.54
C GLY A 69 -5.60 -4.97 -7.39
N GLU A 70 -5.47 -5.99 -6.56
CA GLU A 70 -6.26 -6.21 -5.36
C GLU A 70 -5.36 -6.28 -4.13
N PHE A 71 -5.88 -5.88 -2.97
CA PHE A 71 -5.21 -6.15 -1.70
C PHE A 71 -5.68 -7.49 -1.17
N CYS A 72 -4.74 -8.42 -0.99
CA CYS A 72 -4.96 -9.71 -0.36
C CYS A 72 -4.34 -9.71 1.03
N HIS A 73 -4.94 -10.48 1.94
CA HIS A 73 -4.39 -10.68 3.28
C HIS A 73 -4.44 -12.16 3.64
N GLU A 74 -3.32 -12.72 4.10
CA GLU A 74 -3.30 -14.08 4.65
C GLU A 74 -3.77 -14.03 6.10
N LEU A 75 -4.99 -14.51 6.32
CA LEU A 75 -5.53 -14.72 7.66
C LEU A 75 -4.93 -16.02 8.20
N GLU A 76 -3.87 -15.92 9.00
CA GLU A 76 -3.39 -17.07 9.75
C GLU A 76 -4.45 -17.48 10.77
N ARG A 77 -4.87 -18.76 10.76
CA ARG A 77 -5.78 -19.35 11.74
C ARG A 77 -5.12 -19.56 13.12
N HIS A 78 -4.27 -18.64 13.56
CA HIS A 78 -3.85 -18.61 14.96
C HIS A 78 -4.95 -17.89 15.74
N GLY A 79 -5.52 -18.56 16.75
CA GLY A 79 -6.81 -18.28 17.39
C GLY A 79 -6.99 -16.93 18.10
N ASN A 80 -6.21 -15.90 17.77
CA ASN A 80 -6.39 -14.51 18.20
C ASN A 80 -6.87 -13.57 17.08
N GLY A 81 -7.02 -14.05 15.84
CA GLY A 81 -7.57 -13.27 14.73
C GLY A 81 -6.71 -12.09 14.26
N THR A 82 -5.41 -12.08 14.57
CA THR A 82 -4.53 -10.97 14.19
C THR A 82 -4.02 -11.17 12.76
N PRO A 83 -4.26 -10.22 11.83
CA PRO A 83 -3.83 -10.35 10.44
C PRO A 83 -2.29 -10.24 10.32
N ALA A 84 -1.62 -11.22 9.69
CA ALA A 84 -0.15 -11.27 9.54
C ALA A 84 0.46 -10.14 8.66
N ARG A 85 -0.04 -9.92 7.43
CA ARG A 85 0.37 -8.79 6.57
C ARG A 85 -0.55 -8.64 5.34
N ALA A 86 -1.05 -7.43 5.04
CA ALA A 86 -1.78 -7.19 3.79
C ALA A 86 -0.77 -6.89 2.69
N MET A 87 -0.97 -7.48 1.52
CA MET A 87 -0.10 -7.38 0.37
C MET A 87 -0.93 -6.96 -0.84
N PHE A 88 -0.41 -6.01 -1.62
CA PHE A 88 -0.99 -5.69 -2.92
C PHE A 88 -0.56 -6.76 -3.94
N ARG A 89 -1.53 -7.31 -4.65
CA ARG A 89 -1.33 -8.25 -5.74
C ARG A 89 -1.83 -7.61 -7.02
N GLU A 90 -0.92 -7.41 -7.96
CA GLU A 90 -1.27 -6.89 -9.29
C GLU A 90 -2.11 -7.89 -10.09
N THR A 91 -3.03 -7.37 -10.90
CA THR A 91 -3.78 -8.17 -11.86
C THR A 91 -2.85 -8.71 -12.96
N GLU A 92 -3.18 -9.86 -13.54
CA GLU A 92 -2.38 -10.44 -14.63
C GLU A 92 -2.23 -9.49 -15.84
N ALA A 93 -3.27 -8.70 -16.11
CA ALA A 93 -3.26 -7.69 -17.17
C ALA A 93 -2.26 -6.54 -16.92
N ASN A 94 -1.92 -6.26 -15.66
CA ASN A 94 -0.94 -5.23 -15.32
C ASN A 94 0.50 -5.76 -15.35
N LYS A 95 0.71 -7.01 -14.91
CA LYS A 95 2.03 -7.66 -14.93
C LYS A 95 2.65 -7.75 -16.32
N SER A 96 1.83 -7.88 -17.37
CA SER A 96 2.32 -7.96 -18.76
C SER A 96 2.79 -6.64 -19.36
N LYS A 97 2.55 -5.50 -18.69
CA LYS A 97 2.93 -4.16 -19.20
C LYS A 97 4.34 -3.72 -18.77
N ASP A 98 4.89 -4.29 -17.70
CA ASP A 98 6.26 -4.01 -17.21
C ASP A 98 7.38 -4.73 -17.98
N HIS A 99 7.04 -5.51 -19.02
CA HIS A 99 8.00 -6.25 -19.86
C HIS A 99 8.15 -5.66 -21.28
N ARG A 100 7.86 -4.38 -21.49
CA ARG A 100 8.10 -3.69 -22.75
C ARG A 100 8.95 -2.44 -22.58
#